data_AF-A0A7X8FG49-F1
#
_entry.id   AF-A0A7X8FG49-F1
#
_cell.length_a   1.000
_cell.length_b   1.000
_cell.length_c   1.000
_cell.angle_alpha   90.00
_cell.angle_beta   90.00
_cell.angle_gamma   90.00
#
_symmetry.space_group_name_H-M   'P 1'
#
loop_
_entity.id
_entity.type
_entity.pdbx_description
1 polymer ?
#
loop_
_entity_poly.entity_id
_entity_poly.type
_entity_poly.pdbx_seq_one_letter_code
_entity_poly.pdbx_strand_id
1 'polypeptide(L)'
;EYEVAIVNSLGLNAFYRGTFCGLYLVVVAQEPEDNQTGFAVQYRLRYTDLDPKQVGREAAAKAVRMLGARKIGTRRVPVVLDPYVATSFLGVLAPALTAEAVQKGKSLFAGKLGRSIGSEALTIIDDGTLPEGIASAPFDGEGVPSRRTVVLEKGNLNTFLYNTYTAARDQITSTGNGVRGSFKTTPEVGTTNFFIQPGPVAQKELIADIREGLYVTEVMGMHTANPISGDFSVGAAGLWIKNGELTTPVRGIAIAGNLAEFLQGVEGVANDLTFFGGKGSPTVRIGQMAVSGA
;
A
#
# COMPACT_ATOMS: atom_id res chain seq x y z
N GLU A 1 13.26 20.37 3.97
CA GLU A 1 13.17 20.51 5.43
C GLU A 1 11.84 21.14 5.80
N TYR A 2 11.33 20.82 6.99
CA TYR A 2 10.13 21.41 7.56
C TYR A 2 10.23 21.43 9.08
N GLU A 3 9.45 22.31 9.71
CA GLU A 3 9.38 22.46 11.16
C GLU A 3 7.92 22.34 11.61
N VAL A 4 7.71 21.71 12.77
CA VAL A 4 6.38 21.57 13.38
C VAL A 4 6.47 21.95 14.84
N ALA A 5 5.58 22.85 15.26
CA ALA A 5 5.37 23.21 16.66
C ALA A 5 3.89 23.04 17.01
N ILE A 6 3.60 22.42 18.16
CA ILE A 6 2.25 22.29 18.70
C ILE A 6 2.25 22.82 20.13
N VAL A 7 1.34 23.75 20.40
CA VAL A 7 1.07 24.30 21.72
C VAL A 7 -0.43 24.21 22.02
N ASN A 8 -0.80 23.90 23.26
CA ASN A 8 -2.20 23.92 23.68
C ASN A 8 -2.37 24.42 25.13
N SER A 9 -3.61 24.70 25.53
CA SER A 9 -3.96 25.21 26.85
C SER A 9 -3.80 24.20 27.99
N LEU A 10 -3.53 22.93 27.69
CA LEU A 10 -3.25 21.86 28.66
C LEU A 10 -1.75 21.77 29.00
N GLY A 11 -0.93 22.69 28.46
CA GLY A 11 0.51 22.76 28.74
C GLY A 11 1.38 21.99 27.76
N LEU A 12 0.81 21.43 26.68
CA LEU A 12 1.63 20.89 25.59
C LEU A 12 2.45 22.02 24.96
N ASN A 13 3.76 21.78 24.83
CA ASN A 13 4.67 22.61 24.07
C ASN A 13 5.72 21.68 23.44
N ALA A 14 5.52 21.32 22.18
CA ALA A 14 6.30 20.32 21.49
C ALA A 14 6.77 20.83 20.13
N PHE A 15 7.99 20.48 19.74
CA PHE A 15 8.62 20.92 18.51
C PHE A 15 9.46 19.80 17.90
N TYR A 16 9.46 19.69 16.57
CA TYR A 16 10.45 18.90 15.85
C TYR A 16 10.75 19.47 14.46
N ARG A 17 11.87 19.01 13.91
CA ARG A 17 12.29 19.27 12.52
C ARG A 17 12.33 17.96 11.77
N GLY A 18 11.94 18.00 10.51
CA GLY A 18 12.01 16.86 9.62
C GLY A 18 12.51 17.25 8.24
N THR A 19 12.88 16.24 7.47
CA THR A 19 13.27 16.42 6.09
C THR A 19 13.02 15.15 5.31
N PHE A 20 12.70 15.29 4.03
CA PHE A 20 12.71 14.21 3.08
C PHE A 20 13.01 14.79 1.70
N CYS A 21 13.50 13.93 0.82
CA CYS A 21 13.71 14.19 -0.59
C CYS A 21 13.17 13.01 -1.39
N GLY A 22 12.66 13.29 -2.58
CA GLY A 22 12.12 12.28 -3.48
C GLY A 22 12.73 12.43 -4.87
N LEU A 23 12.91 11.31 -5.54
CA LEU A 23 13.23 11.23 -6.96
C LEU A 23 12.22 10.29 -7.61
N TYR A 24 11.61 10.71 -8.72
CA TYR A 24 10.82 9.84 -9.56
C TYR A 24 11.22 10.01 -11.02
N LEU A 25 11.07 8.93 -11.79
CA LEU A 25 11.31 8.92 -13.22
C LEU A 25 10.18 8.17 -13.92
N VAL A 26 9.73 8.74 -15.04
CA VAL A 26 8.84 8.11 -16.01
C VAL A 26 9.58 8.10 -17.34
N VAL A 27 9.75 6.93 -17.93
CA VAL A 27 10.44 6.75 -19.21
C VAL A 27 9.56 5.99 -20.18
N VAL A 28 9.77 6.20 -21.47
CA VAL A 28 9.05 5.52 -22.55
C VAL A 28 10.03 4.65 -23.33
N ALA A 29 9.69 3.37 -23.48
CA ALA A 29 10.33 2.45 -24.42
C ALA A 29 9.45 2.36 -25.67
N GLN A 30 10.08 2.40 -26.85
CA GLN A 30 9.38 2.48 -28.13
C GLN A 30 9.92 1.46 -29.13
N GLU A 31 9.00 0.71 -29.73
CA GLU A 31 9.14 -0.07 -30.97
C GLU A 31 8.15 0.51 -32.01
N PRO A 32 8.28 0.19 -33.32
CA PRO A 32 7.49 0.85 -34.38
C PRO A 32 5.98 0.91 -34.16
N GLU A 33 5.39 -0.11 -33.51
CA GLU A 33 3.95 -0.21 -33.23
C GLU A 33 3.63 -0.38 -31.73
N ASP A 34 4.61 -0.16 -30.84
CA ASP A 34 4.42 -0.33 -29.40
C ASP A 34 5.14 0.73 -28.58
N ASN A 35 4.39 1.36 -27.67
CA ASN A 35 4.91 2.32 -26.69
C ASN A 35 4.58 1.82 -25.29
N GLN A 36 5.58 1.80 -24.43
CA GLN A 36 5.44 1.30 -23.06
C GLN A 36 6.11 2.26 -22.08
N THR A 37 5.46 2.46 -20.94
CA THR A 37 5.93 3.37 -19.91
C THR A 37 6.50 2.58 -18.73
N GLY A 38 7.59 3.08 -18.18
CA GLY A 38 8.19 2.56 -16.95
C GLY A 38 8.31 3.65 -15.91
N PHE A 39 7.97 3.32 -14.66
CA PHE A 39 7.98 4.23 -13.52
C PHE A 39 8.81 3.66 -12.37
N ALA A 40 9.67 4.50 -11.79
CA ALA A 40 10.35 4.22 -10.54
C ALA A 40 10.41 5.48 -9.67
N VAL A 41 10.40 5.28 -8.35
CA VAL A 41 10.43 6.35 -7.37
C VAL A 41 11.23 5.92 -6.15
N GLN A 42 11.89 6.88 -5.51
CA GLN A 42 12.65 6.68 -4.29
C GLN A 42 12.47 7.89 -3.38
N TYR A 43 12.19 7.64 -2.10
CA TYR A 43 12.18 8.67 -1.06
C TYR A 43 13.24 8.36 0.00
N ARG A 44 13.90 9.40 0.50
CA ARG A 44 14.95 9.32 1.52
C ARG A 44 14.87 10.52 2.46
N LEU A 45 15.45 10.40 3.64
CA LEU A 45 15.61 11.54 4.56
C LEU A 45 16.78 12.45 4.15
N ARG A 46 17.81 11.90 3.49
CA ARG A 46 19.00 12.63 3.04
C ARG A 46 19.13 12.59 1.52
N TYR A 47 19.48 13.74 0.93
CA TYR A 47 19.69 13.86 -0.52
C TYR A 47 20.77 12.90 -1.04
N THR A 48 21.83 12.69 -0.27
CA THR A 48 22.95 11.79 -0.61
C THR A 48 22.58 10.33 -0.68
N ASP A 49 21.43 9.94 -0.12
CA ASP A 49 20.98 8.56 -0.08
C ASP A 49 20.08 8.21 -1.28
N LEU A 50 19.81 9.20 -2.14
CA LEU A 50 19.13 8.99 -3.42
C LEU A 50 20.11 8.35 -4.41
N ASP A 51 19.63 7.37 -5.18
CA ASP A 51 20.37 6.72 -6.26
C ASP A 51 19.65 6.92 -7.61
N PRO A 52 19.97 8.01 -8.33
CA PRO A 52 19.38 8.27 -9.64
C PRO A 52 19.67 7.20 -10.69
N LYS A 53 20.82 6.50 -10.58
CA LYS A 53 21.18 5.45 -11.54
C LYS A 53 20.31 4.22 -11.32
N GLN A 54 20.07 3.84 -10.08
CA GLN A 54 19.14 2.76 -9.75
C GLN A 54 17.73 3.07 -10.23
N VAL A 55 17.19 4.25 -9.89
CA VAL A 55 15.84 4.67 -10.30
C VAL A 55 15.71 4.69 -11.83
N GLY A 56 16.72 5.22 -12.55
CA GLY A 56 16.72 5.24 -14.01
C GLY A 56 16.75 3.83 -14.63
N ARG A 57 17.58 2.93 -14.08
CA ARG A 57 17.63 1.51 -14.53
C ARG A 57 16.32 0.79 -14.27
N GLU A 58 15.71 1.00 -13.11
CA GLU A 58 14.44 0.37 -12.75
C GLU A 58 13.31 0.86 -13.67
N ALA A 59 13.19 2.17 -13.89
CA ALA A 59 12.20 2.73 -14.80
C ALA A 59 12.40 2.20 -16.23
N ALA A 60 13.63 2.18 -16.73
CA ALA A 60 13.94 1.64 -18.06
C ALA A 60 13.61 0.14 -18.18
N ALA A 61 14.00 -0.68 -17.19
CA ALA A 61 13.68 -2.10 -17.17
C ALA A 61 12.17 -2.36 -17.16
N LYS A 62 11.41 -1.55 -16.39
CA LYS A 62 9.94 -1.62 -16.34
C LYS A 62 9.28 -1.23 -17.67
N ALA A 63 9.83 -0.26 -18.40
CA ALA A 63 9.32 0.11 -19.72
C ALA A 63 9.62 -0.98 -20.76
N VAL A 64 10.89 -1.41 -20.85
CA VAL A 64 11.35 -2.37 -21.87
C VAL A 64 10.70 -3.74 -21.69
N ARG A 65 10.53 -4.22 -20.44
CA ARG A 65 9.91 -5.55 -20.19
C ARG A 65 8.47 -5.67 -20.68
N MET A 66 7.79 -4.54 -20.92
CA MET A 66 6.41 -4.51 -21.38
C MET A 66 6.28 -4.40 -22.90
N LEU A 67 7.38 -4.26 -23.64
CA LEU A 67 7.35 -4.25 -25.10
C LEU A 67 6.85 -5.59 -25.63
N GLY A 68 5.98 -5.55 -26.64
CA GLY A 68 5.34 -6.73 -27.21
C GLY A 68 4.22 -7.30 -26.34
N ALA A 69 3.69 -6.52 -25.38
CA ALA A 69 2.61 -6.96 -24.49
C ALA A 69 1.35 -7.38 -25.25
N ARG A 70 0.80 -8.54 -24.87
CA ARG A 70 -0.36 -9.15 -25.52
C ARG A 70 -1.58 -9.16 -24.61
N LYS A 71 -2.76 -9.38 -25.20
CA LYS A 71 -3.96 -9.69 -24.42
C LYS A 71 -3.97 -11.17 -24.06
N ILE A 72 -4.72 -11.50 -23.01
CA ILE A 72 -5.01 -12.89 -22.61
C ILE A 72 -6.52 -13.07 -22.53
N GLY A 73 -6.98 -14.28 -22.84
CA GLY A 73 -8.39 -14.63 -22.70
C GLY A 73 -8.81 -14.68 -21.22
N THR A 74 -10.04 -14.26 -20.97
CA THR A 74 -10.65 -14.22 -19.62
C THR A 74 -10.52 -15.57 -18.90
N ARG A 75 -10.05 -15.52 -17.65
CA ARG A 75 -9.81 -16.70 -16.82
C ARG A 75 -9.71 -16.35 -15.35
N ARG A 76 -9.73 -17.37 -14.49
CA ARG A 76 -9.35 -17.23 -13.08
C ARG A 76 -7.96 -17.82 -12.88
N VAL A 77 -7.06 -17.03 -12.30
CA VAL A 77 -5.69 -17.45 -12.00
C VAL A 77 -5.21 -16.83 -10.69
N PRO A 78 -4.18 -17.41 -10.02
CA PRO A 78 -3.47 -16.74 -8.94
C PRO A 78 -2.87 -15.42 -9.43
N VAL A 79 -2.93 -14.41 -8.58
CA VAL A 79 -2.41 -13.07 -8.85
C VAL A 79 -1.33 -12.74 -7.85
N VAL A 80 -0.19 -12.26 -8.34
CA VAL A 80 0.92 -11.78 -7.51
C VAL A 80 1.06 -10.30 -7.77
N LEU A 81 1.03 -9.49 -6.72
CA LEU A 81 1.13 -8.04 -6.82
C LEU A 81 2.56 -7.59 -6.61
N ASP A 82 3.04 -6.80 -7.54
CA ASP A 82 4.21 -5.95 -7.33
C ASP A 82 4.02 -5.07 -6.09
N PRO A 83 5.08 -4.82 -5.29
CA PRO A 83 5.04 -3.94 -4.12
C PRO A 83 4.29 -2.62 -4.35
N TYR A 84 4.52 -1.96 -5.49
CA TYR A 84 3.88 -0.68 -5.80
C TYR A 84 2.36 -0.85 -5.98
N VAL A 85 1.94 -1.91 -6.67
CA VAL A 85 0.52 -2.23 -6.86
C VAL A 85 -0.13 -2.56 -5.52
N ALA A 86 0.52 -3.37 -4.67
CA ALA A 86 0.01 -3.70 -3.34
C ALA A 86 -0.20 -2.45 -2.46
N THR A 87 0.69 -1.45 -2.52
CA THR A 87 0.45 -0.17 -1.82
C THR A 87 -0.76 0.61 -2.34
N SER A 88 -1.16 0.40 -3.60
CA SER A 88 -2.38 1.01 -4.15
C SER A 88 -3.63 0.42 -3.50
N PHE A 89 -3.66 -0.89 -3.24
CA PHE A 89 -4.71 -1.54 -2.46
C PHE A 89 -4.72 -1.06 -1.01
N LEU A 90 -3.55 -0.93 -0.36
CA LEU A 90 -3.45 -0.32 0.97
C LEU A 90 -3.99 1.11 1.01
N GLY A 91 -3.82 1.87 -0.08
CA GLY A 91 -4.37 3.22 -0.19
C GLY A 91 -5.89 3.28 -0.15
N VAL A 92 -6.59 2.27 -0.68
CA VAL A 92 -8.05 2.17 -0.58
C VAL A 92 -8.47 1.59 0.76
N LEU A 93 -7.67 0.68 1.31
CA LEU A 93 -7.94 0.01 2.59
C LEU A 93 -7.80 0.95 3.80
N ALA A 94 -6.76 1.80 3.81
CA ALA A 94 -6.40 2.60 4.97
C ALA A 94 -7.54 3.51 5.50
N PRO A 95 -8.29 4.25 4.67
CA PRO A 95 -9.44 5.03 5.14
C PRO A 95 -10.50 4.18 5.83
N ALA A 96 -10.75 2.95 5.35
CA ALA A 96 -11.72 2.04 5.94
C ALA A 96 -11.26 1.45 7.29
N LEU A 97 -9.97 1.53 7.61
CA LEU A 97 -9.39 1.10 8.90
C LEU A 97 -9.26 2.25 9.92
N THR A 98 -9.91 3.38 9.67
CA THR A 98 -9.98 4.49 10.62
C THR A 98 -11.22 4.40 11.50
N ALA A 99 -11.09 4.82 12.76
CA ALA A 99 -12.23 4.94 13.67
C ALA A 99 -13.27 5.94 13.15
N GLU A 100 -12.81 7.00 12.49
CA GLU A 100 -13.69 7.98 11.85
C GLU A 100 -14.62 7.34 10.81
N ALA A 101 -14.09 6.45 9.95
CA ALA A 101 -14.91 5.73 8.98
C ALA A 101 -15.93 4.81 9.66
N VAL A 102 -15.53 4.10 10.72
CA VAL A 102 -16.43 3.23 11.50
C VAL A 102 -17.55 4.03 12.16
N GLN A 103 -17.19 5.11 12.87
CA GLN A 103 -18.12 5.97 13.60
C GLN A 103 -19.10 6.74 12.69
N LYS A 104 -18.75 6.92 11.41
CA LYS A 104 -19.60 7.51 10.37
C LYS A 104 -20.37 6.46 9.54
N GLY A 105 -20.23 5.16 9.85
CA GLY A 105 -20.89 4.08 9.11
C GLY A 105 -20.37 3.88 7.68
N LYS A 106 -19.12 4.25 7.40
CA LYS A 106 -18.47 4.19 6.09
C LYS A 106 -17.37 3.13 5.98
N SER A 107 -17.12 2.38 7.04
CA SER A 107 -16.13 1.29 7.04
C SER A 107 -16.80 -0.06 6.81
N LEU A 108 -16.28 -0.85 5.85
CA LEU A 108 -16.72 -2.25 5.69
C LEU A 108 -16.36 -3.16 6.88
N PHE A 109 -15.47 -2.70 7.76
CA PHE A 109 -14.99 -3.46 8.91
C PHE A 109 -15.69 -3.08 10.21
N ALA A 110 -16.74 -2.25 10.16
CA ALA A 110 -17.54 -1.93 11.33
C ALA A 110 -18.04 -3.20 12.05
N GLY A 111 -17.87 -3.26 13.37
CA GLY A 111 -18.25 -4.43 14.18
C GLY A 111 -17.36 -5.67 14.01
N LYS A 112 -16.19 -5.55 13.35
CA LYS A 112 -15.24 -6.66 13.14
C LYS A 112 -14.02 -6.62 14.07
N LEU A 113 -13.99 -5.71 15.04
CA LEU A 113 -12.90 -5.66 16.02
C LEU A 113 -12.76 -7.01 16.74
N GLY A 114 -11.53 -7.52 16.83
CA GLY A 114 -11.22 -8.85 17.38
C GLY A 114 -11.62 -10.03 16.48
N ARG A 115 -12.06 -9.79 15.24
CA ARG A 115 -12.41 -10.85 14.27
C ARG A 115 -11.38 -10.95 13.16
N SER A 116 -11.27 -12.15 12.59
CA SER A 116 -10.55 -12.36 11.33
C SER A 116 -11.28 -11.66 10.18
N ILE A 117 -10.55 -10.78 9.49
CA ILE A 117 -10.97 -10.07 8.28
C ILE A 117 -10.03 -10.33 7.10
N GLY A 118 -8.93 -11.05 7.32
CA GLY A 118 -7.95 -11.43 6.31
C GLY A 118 -7.28 -12.76 6.63
N SER A 119 -6.34 -13.19 5.79
CA SER A 119 -5.63 -14.45 5.98
C SER A 119 -4.57 -14.38 7.10
N GLU A 120 -4.19 -15.54 7.62
CA GLU A 120 -3.13 -15.65 8.64
C GLU A 120 -1.75 -15.18 8.15
N ALA A 121 -1.54 -15.14 6.83
CA ALA A 121 -0.31 -14.64 6.22
C ALA A 121 -0.21 -13.10 6.28
N LEU A 122 -1.30 -12.40 6.63
CA LEU A 122 -1.40 -10.95 6.50
C LEU A 122 -1.33 -10.25 7.86
N THR A 123 -0.29 -9.45 8.06
CA THR A 123 -0.18 -8.50 9.17
C THR A 123 0.02 -7.10 8.60
N ILE A 124 -0.80 -6.14 9.04
CA ILE A 124 -0.76 -4.74 8.60
C ILE A 124 -0.45 -3.84 9.79
N ILE A 125 0.52 -2.96 9.62
CA ILE A 125 1.07 -2.11 10.67
C ILE A 125 1.02 -0.65 10.21
N ASP A 126 0.65 0.25 11.12
CA ASP A 126 0.95 1.68 11.01
C ASP A 126 2.03 2.01 12.05
N ASP A 127 3.18 2.53 11.62
CA ASP A 127 4.29 2.80 12.53
C ASP A 127 4.82 4.22 12.38
N GLY A 128 4.38 5.12 13.27
CA GLY A 128 4.87 6.51 13.31
C GLY A 128 6.28 6.64 13.89
N THR A 129 6.86 5.54 14.37
CA THR A 129 8.19 5.47 14.98
C THR A 129 9.19 4.68 14.13
N LEU A 130 8.82 4.32 12.90
CA LEU A 130 9.67 3.54 11.99
C LEU A 130 11.00 4.25 11.73
N PRO A 131 12.16 3.64 12.06
CA PRO A 131 13.46 4.21 11.73
C PRO A 131 13.61 4.49 10.24
N GLU A 132 14.11 5.68 9.90
CA GLU A 132 14.22 6.18 8.52
C GLU A 132 12.90 6.23 7.73
N GLY A 133 11.75 6.01 8.37
CA GLY A 133 10.42 6.14 7.78
C GLY A 133 10.12 7.59 7.45
N ILE A 134 9.69 7.85 6.21
CA ILE A 134 9.50 9.24 5.76
C ILE A 134 8.28 9.92 6.38
N ALA A 135 7.35 9.13 6.93
CA ALA A 135 6.16 9.60 7.63
C ALA A 135 6.29 9.43 9.15
N SER A 136 7.51 9.17 9.65
CA SER A 136 7.79 9.08 11.08
C SER A 136 7.90 10.49 11.69
N ALA A 137 7.39 10.62 12.90
CA ALA A 137 7.45 11.85 13.69
C ALA A 137 7.50 11.48 15.18
N PRO A 138 7.99 12.36 16.07
CA PRO A 138 7.93 12.10 17.51
C PRO A 138 6.50 12.17 18.06
N PHE A 139 5.62 12.94 17.42
CA PHE A 139 4.22 13.10 17.77
C PHE A 139 3.37 13.40 16.54
N ASP A 140 2.08 13.07 16.62
CA ASP A 140 1.09 13.34 15.57
C ASP A 140 0.68 14.83 15.51
N GLY A 141 -0.21 15.18 14.59
CA GLY A 141 -0.74 16.54 14.42
C GLY A 141 -1.57 17.07 15.60
N GLU A 142 -1.74 16.30 16.68
CA GLU A 142 -2.40 16.71 17.92
C GLU A 142 -1.42 16.75 19.11
N GLY A 143 -0.16 16.34 18.89
CA GLY A 143 0.86 16.23 19.93
C GLY A 143 0.82 14.91 20.69
N VAL A 144 0.07 13.91 20.22
CA VAL A 144 0.08 12.57 20.81
C VAL A 144 1.36 11.86 20.38
N PRO A 145 2.12 11.23 21.30
CA PRO A 145 3.32 10.47 20.93
C PRO A 145 3.03 9.42 19.87
N SER A 146 3.85 9.41 18.83
CA SER A 146 3.77 8.42 17.77
C SER A 146 4.12 7.03 18.32
N ARG A 147 3.57 5.99 17.70
CA ARG A 147 3.79 4.61 18.11
C ARG A 147 3.71 3.67 16.91
N ARG A 148 4.10 2.42 17.16
CA ARG A 148 3.77 1.28 16.32
C ARG A 148 2.41 0.70 16.69
N THR A 149 1.48 0.68 15.74
CA THR A 149 0.13 0.14 15.87
C THR A 149 -0.05 -1.04 14.92
N VAL A 150 -0.26 -2.24 15.48
CA VAL A 150 -0.60 -3.43 14.69
C VAL A 150 -2.10 -3.40 14.43
N VAL A 151 -2.49 -3.03 13.21
CA VAL A 151 -3.90 -2.84 12.80
C VAL A 151 -4.55 -4.19 12.52
N LEU A 152 -3.90 -5.01 11.68
CA LEU A 152 -4.24 -6.42 11.48
C LEU A 152 -3.06 -7.28 11.93
N GLU A 153 -3.31 -8.32 12.71
CA GLU A 153 -2.32 -9.33 13.09
C GLU A 153 -2.77 -10.71 12.63
N LYS A 154 -2.03 -11.31 11.67
CA LYS A 154 -2.38 -12.60 11.08
C LYS A 154 -3.86 -12.68 10.69
N GLY A 155 -4.33 -11.64 10.01
CA GLY A 155 -5.70 -11.52 9.53
C GLY A 155 -6.72 -11.03 10.55
N ASN A 156 -6.40 -10.98 11.85
CA ASN A 156 -7.31 -10.50 12.88
C ASN A 156 -7.22 -8.99 13.03
N LEU A 157 -8.38 -8.31 13.05
CA LEU A 157 -8.46 -6.87 13.24
C LEU A 157 -8.27 -6.53 14.73
N ASN A 158 -7.10 -6.04 15.10
CA ASN A 158 -6.74 -5.75 16.49
C ASN A 158 -7.24 -4.37 16.94
N THR A 159 -7.20 -3.37 16.06
CA THR A 159 -7.62 -2.00 16.36
C THR A 159 -7.95 -1.25 15.07
N PHE A 160 -8.73 -0.18 15.18
CA PHE A 160 -8.74 0.89 14.17
C PHE A 160 -7.66 1.92 14.49
N LEU A 161 -7.38 2.84 13.55
CA LEU A 161 -6.56 4.03 13.80
C LEU A 161 -7.42 5.14 14.39
N TYR A 162 -6.88 5.87 15.36
CA TYR A 162 -7.58 6.88 16.15
C TYR A 162 -6.78 8.17 16.30
N ASN A 163 -7.48 9.30 16.19
CA ASN A 163 -7.05 10.58 16.74
C ASN A 163 -7.68 10.79 18.13
N THR A 164 -7.37 11.90 18.81
CA THR A 164 -7.90 12.20 20.15
C THR A 164 -9.43 12.28 20.20
N TYR A 165 -10.07 12.89 19.20
CA TYR A 165 -11.52 13.04 19.13
C TYR A 165 -12.24 11.69 18.98
N THR A 166 -11.84 10.89 17.99
CA THR A 166 -12.44 9.58 17.73
C THR A 166 -12.16 8.60 18.87
N ALA A 167 -10.98 8.67 19.48
CA ALA A 167 -10.65 7.86 20.66
C ALA A 167 -11.52 8.21 21.86
N ALA A 168 -11.72 9.50 22.14
CA ALA A 168 -12.57 9.95 23.24
C ALA A 168 -14.02 9.49 23.08
N ARG A 169 -14.56 9.52 21.85
CA ARG A 169 -15.91 9.03 21.54
C ARG A 169 -16.07 7.54 21.83
N ASP A 170 -15.04 6.74 21.57
CA ASP A 170 -15.03 5.30 21.84
C ASP A 170 -14.48 4.95 23.23
N GLN A 171 -14.18 5.97 24.06
CA GLN A 171 -13.63 5.84 25.41
C GLN A 171 -12.31 5.05 25.48
N ILE A 172 -11.47 5.20 24.46
CA ILE A 172 -10.13 4.62 24.40
C ILE A 172 -9.06 5.71 24.31
N THR A 173 -7.79 5.30 24.28
CA THR A 173 -6.67 6.22 24.04
C THR A 173 -6.39 6.33 22.52
N SER A 174 -6.09 7.54 22.04
CA SER A 174 -5.63 7.78 20.65
C SER A 174 -4.50 6.82 20.29
N THR A 175 -4.39 6.43 19.02
CA THR A 175 -3.26 5.62 18.52
C THR A 175 -2.11 6.48 17.99
N GLY A 176 -2.21 7.82 18.08
CA GLY A 176 -1.22 8.73 17.52
C GLY A 176 -1.38 8.92 16.01
N ASN A 177 -2.63 8.92 15.53
CA ASN A 177 -2.98 8.97 14.11
C ASN A 177 -3.79 10.23 13.75
N GLY A 178 -3.70 11.31 14.53
CA GLY A 178 -4.25 12.61 14.18
C GLY A 178 -3.35 13.34 13.19
N VAL A 179 -3.63 13.26 11.89
CA VAL A 179 -2.78 13.82 10.83
C VAL A 179 -3.29 15.20 10.40
N ARG A 180 -2.38 16.11 10.06
CA ARG A 180 -2.70 17.41 9.47
C ARG A 180 -2.01 17.55 8.12
N GLY A 181 -2.77 17.96 7.10
CA GLY A 181 -2.18 18.33 5.80
C GLY A 181 -1.45 19.67 5.84
N SER A 182 -1.88 20.59 6.72
CA SER A 182 -1.18 21.85 6.99
C SER A 182 -1.63 22.47 8.32
N PHE A 183 -1.00 23.57 8.72
CA PHE A 183 -1.47 24.38 9.86
C PHE A 183 -2.88 24.99 9.66
N LYS A 184 -3.40 25.00 8.42
CA LYS A 184 -4.73 25.54 8.08
C LYS A 184 -5.85 24.51 8.19
N THR A 185 -5.53 23.24 8.44
CA THR A 185 -6.52 22.16 8.49
C THR A 185 -6.69 21.63 9.91
N THR A 186 -7.90 21.16 10.21
CA THR A 186 -8.16 20.38 11.42
C THR A 186 -7.44 19.03 11.32
N PRO A 187 -7.03 18.42 12.46
CA PRO A 187 -6.58 17.03 12.47
C PRO A 187 -7.70 16.10 12.00
N GLU A 188 -7.33 15.11 11.20
CA GLU A 188 -8.19 14.00 10.77
C GLU A 188 -7.50 12.68 11.10
N VAL A 189 -8.23 11.56 11.10
CA VAL A 189 -7.59 10.27 11.29
C VAL A 189 -6.87 9.86 10.01
N GLY A 190 -5.58 9.54 10.10
CA GLY A 190 -4.79 9.11 8.95
C GLY A 190 -3.62 8.21 9.32
N THR A 191 -2.91 7.76 8.29
CA THR A 191 -1.78 6.84 8.41
C THR A 191 -0.45 7.57 8.53
N THR A 192 0.54 6.88 9.11
CA THR A 192 1.94 7.28 9.15
C THR A 192 2.73 6.45 8.13
N ASN A 193 3.60 5.53 8.58
CA ASN A 193 4.18 4.50 7.74
C ASN A 193 3.28 3.26 7.80
N PHE A 194 2.39 3.12 6.82
CA PHE A 194 1.36 2.06 6.76
C PHE A 194 1.77 0.95 5.79
N PHE A 195 2.00 -0.26 6.30
CA PHE A 195 2.61 -1.31 5.51
C PHE A 195 2.16 -2.72 5.88
N ILE A 196 2.33 -3.63 4.92
CA ILE A 196 2.23 -5.07 5.14
C ILE A 196 3.57 -5.58 5.67
N GLN A 197 3.55 -6.31 6.78
CA GLN A 197 4.75 -6.91 7.36
C GLN A 197 5.36 -7.94 6.38
N PRO A 198 6.69 -7.92 6.16
CA PRO A 198 7.35 -8.90 5.29
C PRO A 198 7.19 -10.32 5.85
N GLY A 199 6.93 -11.26 4.94
CA GLY A 199 6.91 -12.69 5.25
C GLY A 199 8.31 -13.33 5.15
N PRO A 200 8.40 -14.66 5.27
CA PRO A 200 9.68 -15.36 5.37
C PRO A 200 10.30 -15.73 4.01
N VAL A 201 9.51 -15.77 2.93
CA VAL A 201 9.93 -16.33 1.63
C VAL A 201 10.39 -15.25 0.65
N ALA A 202 11.28 -15.62 -0.26
CA ALA A 202 11.65 -14.74 -1.37
C ALA A 202 10.52 -14.65 -2.41
N GLN A 203 10.47 -13.56 -3.18
CA GLN A 203 9.52 -13.41 -4.29
C GLN A 203 9.55 -14.61 -5.25
N LYS A 204 10.74 -15.11 -5.57
CA LYS A 204 10.91 -16.28 -6.46
C LYS A 204 10.27 -17.55 -5.91
N GLU A 205 10.34 -17.74 -4.60
CA GLU A 205 9.71 -18.88 -3.91
C GLU A 205 8.19 -18.72 -3.89
N LEU A 206 7.70 -17.49 -3.73
CA LEU A 206 6.27 -17.18 -3.74
C LEU A 206 5.58 -17.46 -5.08
N ILE A 207 6.33 -17.38 -6.19
CA ILE A 207 5.83 -17.67 -7.54
C ILE A 207 6.09 -19.11 -8.01
N ALA A 208 7.02 -19.85 -7.40
CA ALA A 208 7.61 -21.06 -7.97
C ALA A 208 6.61 -22.19 -8.28
N ASP A 209 5.57 -22.34 -7.45
CA ASP A 209 4.52 -23.36 -7.59
C ASP A 209 3.36 -22.92 -8.51
N ILE A 210 3.38 -21.68 -9.02
CA ILE A 210 2.33 -21.17 -9.90
C ILE A 210 2.52 -21.72 -11.32
N ARG A 211 1.66 -22.68 -11.69
CA ARG A 211 1.64 -23.24 -13.06
C ARG A 211 1.27 -22.17 -14.11
N GLU A 212 0.22 -21.42 -13.86
CA GLU A 212 -0.26 -20.31 -14.67
C GLU A 212 -0.80 -19.22 -13.75
N GLY A 213 -0.34 -17.98 -13.90
CA GLY A 213 -0.70 -16.87 -13.03
C GLY A 213 -0.37 -15.53 -13.63
N LEU A 214 -0.64 -14.45 -12.90
CA LEU A 214 -0.37 -13.09 -13.33
C LEU A 214 0.41 -12.33 -12.26
N TYR A 215 1.59 -11.84 -12.62
CA TYR A 215 2.33 -10.87 -11.82
C TYR A 215 1.93 -9.45 -12.24
N VAL A 216 1.09 -8.79 -11.45
CA VAL A 216 0.52 -7.47 -11.75
C VAL A 216 1.50 -6.39 -11.36
N THR A 217 1.88 -5.57 -12.34
CA THR A 217 2.86 -4.50 -12.17
C THR A 217 2.26 -3.12 -12.25
N GLU A 218 1.03 -3.03 -12.76
CA GLU A 218 0.31 -1.78 -12.92
C GLU A 218 -1.18 -2.01 -12.73
N VAL A 219 -1.82 -1.07 -12.04
CA VAL A 219 -3.28 -0.96 -11.94
C VAL A 219 -3.71 0.47 -12.26
N MET A 220 -4.75 0.59 -13.09
CA MET A 220 -5.31 1.86 -13.54
C MET A 220 -6.73 1.99 -13.02
N GLY A 221 -7.02 3.10 -12.36
CA GLY A 221 -8.35 3.37 -11.80
C GLY A 221 -8.56 2.87 -10.38
N MET A 222 -7.51 2.50 -9.62
CA MET A 222 -7.69 2.07 -8.23
C MET A 222 -8.40 3.10 -7.34
N HIS A 223 -8.31 4.39 -7.69
CA HIS A 223 -9.04 5.48 -7.03
C HIS A 223 -10.57 5.44 -7.22
N THR A 224 -11.09 4.62 -8.15
CA THR A 224 -12.53 4.45 -8.38
C THR A 224 -13.14 3.30 -7.55
N ALA A 225 -12.30 2.54 -6.84
CA ALA A 225 -12.77 1.49 -5.94
C ALA A 225 -13.70 2.08 -4.87
N ASN A 226 -14.78 1.37 -4.56
CA ASN A 226 -15.74 1.81 -3.57
C ASN A 226 -15.21 1.46 -2.16
N PRO A 227 -14.83 2.45 -1.33
CA PRO A 227 -14.27 2.16 -0.01
C PRO A 227 -15.33 1.65 1.00
N ILE A 228 -16.62 1.82 0.69
CA ILE A 228 -17.72 1.40 1.57
C ILE A 228 -18.08 -0.07 1.30
N SER A 229 -18.33 -0.45 0.05
CA SER A 229 -18.62 -1.85 -0.29
C SER A 229 -17.36 -2.71 -0.39
N GLY A 230 -16.23 -2.10 -0.72
CA GLY A 230 -14.96 -2.77 -1.00
C GLY A 230 -14.81 -3.20 -2.47
N ASP A 231 -15.80 -2.95 -3.33
CA ASP A 231 -15.76 -3.42 -4.71
C ASP A 231 -14.82 -2.58 -5.57
N PHE A 232 -14.07 -3.26 -6.43
CA PHE A 232 -13.21 -2.62 -7.42
C PHE A 232 -13.26 -3.37 -8.76
N SER A 233 -13.04 -2.62 -9.83
CA SER A 233 -12.80 -3.13 -11.18
C SER A 233 -11.85 -2.17 -11.86
N VAL A 234 -10.62 -2.61 -12.07
CA VAL A 234 -9.51 -1.75 -12.49
C VAL A 234 -8.81 -2.34 -13.70
N GLY A 235 -8.35 -1.47 -14.60
CA GLY A 235 -7.43 -1.89 -15.65
C GLY A 235 -6.13 -2.38 -15.03
N ALA A 236 -5.51 -3.39 -15.61
CA ALA A 236 -4.26 -3.94 -15.12
C ALA A 236 -3.29 -4.27 -16.28
N ALA A 237 -2.02 -4.31 -15.94
CA ALA A 237 -0.96 -4.82 -16.79
C ALA A 237 0.10 -5.52 -15.93
N GLY A 238 0.86 -6.41 -16.55
CA GLY A 238 1.79 -7.26 -15.82
C GLY A 238 2.53 -8.25 -16.68
N LEU A 239 3.06 -9.28 -16.02
CA LEU A 239 3.81 -10.36 -16.63
C LEU A 239 3.09 -11.68 -16.36
N TRP A 240 2.97 -12.51 -17.39
CA TRP A 240 2.41 -13.84 -17.24
C TRP A 240 3.38 -14.74 -16.47
N ILE A 241 2.86 -15.49 -15.49
CA ILE A 241 3.59 -16.51 -14.77
C ILE A 241 3.31 -17.84 -15.44
N LYS A 242 4.36 -18.57 -15.85
CA LYS A 242 4.24 -19.92 -16.40
C LYS A 242 5.28 -20.81 -15.74
N ASN A 243 4.81 -21.85 -15.05
CA ASN A 243 5.64 -22.80 -14.30
C ASN A 243 6.66 -22.11 -13.36
N GLY A 244 6.19 -21.10 -12.62
CA GLY A 244 7.02 -20.35 -11.68
C GLY A 244 7.93 -19.28 -12.26
N GLU A 245 7.86 -19.03 -13.57
CA GLU A 245 8.69 -18.02 -14.24
C GLU A 245 7.86 -16.87 -14.82
N LEU A 246 8.39 -15.65 -14.74
CA LEU A 246 7.83 -14.48 -15.43
C LEU A 246 8.19 -14.57 -16.91
N THR A 247 7.19 -14.57 -17.79
CA THR A 247 7.35 -14.86 -19.22
C THR A 247 6.91 -13.71 -20.12
N THR A 248 5.64 -13.71 -20.52
CA THR A 248 5.11 -12.80 -21.55
C THR A 248 4.48 -11.57 -20.90
N PRO A 249 4.78 -10.34 -21.35
CA PRO A 249 4.06 -9.17 -20.88
C PRO A 249 2.60 -9.18 -21.36
N VAL A 250 1.71 -8.77 -20.46
CA VAL A 250 0.26 -8.75 -20.67
C VAL A 250 -0.29 -7.36 -20.36
N ARG A 251 -1.12 -6.83 -21.25
CA ARG A 251 -1.80 -5.54 -21.06
C ARG A 251 -3.22 -5.56 -21.59
N GLY A 252 -3.99 -4.53 -21.25
CA GLY A 252 -5.39 -4.41 -21.67
C GLY A 252 -6.29 -5.44 -21.02
N ILE A 253 -5.94 -5.84 -19.80
CA ILE A 253 -6.74 -6.72 -18.94
C ILE A 253 -7.38 -5.90 -17.83
N ALA A 254 -8.37 -6.47 -17.14
CA ALA A 254 -8.91 -5.91 -15.92
C ALA A 254 -8.97 -6.96 -14.81
N ILE A 255 -8.86 -6.47 -13.57
CA ILE A 255 -8.99 -7.27 -12.35
C ILE A 255 -10.14 -6.66 -11.57
N ALA A 256 -11.07 -7.51 -11.15
CA ALA A 256 -12.22 -7.11 -10.34
C ALA A 256 -12.36 -8.03 -9.14
N GLY A 257 -12.92 -7.49 -8.06
CA GLY A 257 -13.16 -8.22 -6.82
C GLY A 257 -13.59 -7.29 -5.69
N ASN A 258 -13.56 -7.83 -4.48
CA ASN A 258 -13.87 -7.10 -3.26
C ASN A 258 -12.65 -7.06 -2.31
N LEU A 259 -12.42 -5.95 -1.62
CA LEU A 259 -11.30 -5.79 -0.68
C LEU A 259 -11.33 -6.78 0.49
N ALA A 260 -12.51 -7.18 1.00
CA ALA A 260 -12.58 -8.19 2.05
C ALA A 260 -12.14 -9.57 1.53
N GLU A 261 -12.59 -9.94 0.32
CA GLU A 261 -12.18 -11.19 -0.33
C GLU A 261 -10.69 -11.17 -0.65
N PHE A 262 -10.16 -10.01 -1.06
CA PHE A 262 -8.73 -9.82 -1.28
C PHE A 262 -7.92 -10.12 -0.03
N LEU A 263 -8.28 -9.53 1.12
CA LEU A 263 -7.57 -9.75 2.39
C LEU A 263 -7.61 -11.21 2.81
N GLN A 264 -8.75 -11.88 2.64
CA GLN A 264 -8.92 -13.30 2.94
C GLN A 264 -8.17 -14.20 1.95
N GLY A 265 -8.06 -13.78 0.70
CA GLY A 265 -7.42 -14.51 -0.38
C GLY A 265 -5.90 -14.37 -0.44
N VAL A 266 -5.26 -13.63 0.48
CA VAL A 266 -3.80 -13.55 0.57
C VAL A 266 -3.24 -14.92 0.95
N GLU A 267 -2.54 -15.57 0.04
CA GLU A 267 -1.94 -16.90 0.26
C GLU A 267 -0.51 -16.79 0.80
N GLY A 268 0.18 -15.67 0.53
CA GLY A 268 1.54 -15.47 1.01
C GLY A 268 2.07 -14.08 0.75
N VAL A 269 3.10 -13.74 1.52
CA VAL A 269 3.75 -12.44 1.55
C VAL A 269 5.26 -12.67 1.49
N ALA A 270 5.95 -11.99 0.58
CA ALA A 270 7.39 -12.12 0.41
C ALA A 270 8.17 -11.25 1.43
N ASN A 271 9.50 -11.38 1.40
CA ASN A 271 10.44 -10.70 2.28
C ASN A 271 11.02 -9.38 1.71
N ASP A 272 10.49 -8.89 0.58
CA ASP A 272 10.99 -7.77 -0.21
C ASP A 272 10.24 -6.45 0.07
N LEU A 273 10.06 -6.11 1.34
CA LEU A 273 9.35 -4.89 1.76
C LEU A 273 9.96 -3.63 1.11
N THR A 274 9.15 -2.93 0.33
CA THR A 274 9.53 -1.68 -0.32
C THR A 274 8.54 -0.58 0.05
N PHE A 275 9.05 0.62 0.38
CA PHE A 275 8.25 1.79 0.71
C PHE A 275 8.15 2.76 -0.47
N PHE A 276 6.93 3.26 -0.69
CA PHE A 276 6.56 4.28 -1.65
C PHE A 276 5.87 5.43 -0.91
N GLY A 277 6.69 6.31 -0.36
CA GLY A 277 6.19 7.32 0.55
C GLY A 277 5.96 6.74 1.95
N GLY A 278 4.88 7.16 2.62
CA GLY A 278 4.42 6.57 3.89
C GLY A 278 3.68 5.24 3.74
N LYS A 279 3.72 4.58 2.58
CA LYS A 279 3.11 3.26 2.39
C LYS A 279 4.15 2.23 2.00
N GLY A 280 4.05 1.02 2.55
CA GLY A 280 4.99 -0.06 2.26
C GLY A 280 4.29 -1.36 1.96
N SER A 281 4.86 -2.15 1.04
CA SER A 281 4.44 -3.52 0.85
C SER A 281 5.61 -4.35 0.34
N PRO A 282 5.73 -5.62 0.75
CA PRO A 282 6.42 -6.63 -0.03
C PRO A 282 5.55 -7.08 -1.22
N THR A 283 6.07 -7.99 -2.03
CA THR A 283 5.29 -8.74 -3.01
C THR A 283 4.22 -9.58 -2.28
N VAL A 284 2.99 -9.55 -2.77
CA VAL A 284 1.85 -10.27 -2.17
C VAL A 284 1.24 -11.23 -3.18
N ARG A 285 1.07 -12.50 -2.80
CA ARG A 285 0.32 -13.47 -3.59
C ARG A 285 -1.11 -13.58 -3.07
N ILE A 286 -2.03 -13.50 -4.00
CA ILE A 286 -3.46 -13.69 -3.81
C ILE A 286 -3.84 -14.95 -4.58
N GLY A 287 -4.81 -15.69 -4.05
CA GLY A 287 -5.39 -16.84 -4.72
C GLY A 287 -6.13 -16.48 -6.01
N GLN A 288 -7.08 -17.31 -6.38
CA GLN A 288 -7.75 -17.25 -7.68
C GLN A 288 -8.59 -15.97 -7.86
N MET A 289 -8.11 -15.03 -8.67
CA MET A 289 -8.84 -13.81 -9.05
C MET A 289 -9.34 -13.88 -10.50
N ALA A 290 -10.46 -13.22 -10.78
CA ALA A 290 -10.94 -13.04 -12.13
C ALA A 290 -10.06 -12.02 -12.86
N VAL A 291 -9.45 -12.45 -13.95
CA VAL A 291 -8.71 -11.59 -14.89
C VAL A 291 -9.48 -11.59 -16.19
N SER A 292 -10.08 -10.46 -16.54
CA SER A 292 -10.79 -10.30 -17.79
C SER A 292 -9.86 -9.71 -18.86
N GLY A 293 -9.99 -10.25 -20.07
CA GLY A 293 -9.27 -9.78 -21.25
C GLY A 293 -10.04 -10.19 -22.50
N ALA A 294 -9.74 -9.50 -23.60
CA ALA A 294 -10.39 -9.70 -24.90
C ALA A 294 -9.70 -10.79 -25.72
#